data_AF-A0A4U0WCE7-F1
#
_entry.id   AF-A0A4U0WCE7-F1
#
_cell.length_a   1.000
_cell.length_b   1.000
_cell.length_c   1.000
_cell.angle_alpha   90.00
_cell.angle_beta   90.00
_cell.angle_gamma   90.00
#
_symmetry.space_group_name_H-M   'P 1'
#
loop_
_entity.id
_entity.type
_entity.pdbx_description
1 polymer ?
#
loop_
_entity_poly.entity_id
_entity_poly.type
_entity_poly.pdbx_seq_one_letter_code
_entity_poly.pdbx_strand_id
1 'polypeptide(L)'
;MASSPAFDQAQFIEDLIDLEVPAEVCLSPSGEHVVYTVSTFGQKEEHKIASLWTAQVGLQDSALQVTSGSSHDRLPQWSPTGETVAFLSDRRDRGKSCAIYLLPTGRGEAYAVTNPENLRNITTFAWSPDGKFIAYLSADEKTAKKREDEDAELYGADWQFNRLRLLHVATRTVTILCDKAAHVTKLAWSADSKQIAYVLQDTPEIDSAGYNGVSFEMSSVLNKGNTFISRFPGPVNGQIVYSLSTKDRKWSKHAHGQEDCAATLSCTHGLFTVKVKAGLSDEIRLGNDTVIFPDEHEIKDWDVVETKKGDYVLSMTKSSISRPAEVYSLTVSREERGKAGKLVRLTSHNRTIARLNLSTAQAVRCDSADGTTALEGLFLSPSKSSADETPVQKPLPTAVLIHGGPYDRTTTRFDTAYYRWSPLLLSTRNNGILMPNYRGGSGRGEAFAAYARGRMGTVDYDDVISLVDEGIRSGLVDRHNIVVGGWSQGGFLSYLMAVWRSGSLDGSKDDGKSWKIKGAICGAGVTDWDMMSMTSDFPWSESELAGGAPWEVEDEGVDTIASPARW
;
A
#
# COMPACT_ATOMS: atom_id res chain seq x y z
N MET A 1 -37.38 -26.45 -13.09
CA MET A 1 -36.41 -25.34 -13.03
C MET A 1 -36.16 -25.06 -11.55
N ALA A 2 -34.99 -25.38 -11.02
CA ALA A 2 -34.68 -25.00 -9.65
C ALA A 2 -34.48 -23.48 -9.62
N SER A 3 -35.29 -22.76 -8.86
CA SER A 3 -35.08 -21.33 -8.60
C SER A 3 -33.67 -21.16 -8.03
N SER A 4 -32.85 -20.30 -8.64
CA SER A 4 -31.61 -19.88 -8.02
C SER A 4 -31.93 -19.36 -6.61
N PRO A 5 -31.20 -19.80 -5.57
CA PRO A 5 -31.44 -19.31 -4.22
C PRO A 5 -31.32 -17.78 -4.19
N ALA A 6 -32.19 -17.14 -3.42
CA ALA A 6 -32.11 -15.71 -3.16
C ALA A 6 -30.73 -15.37 -2.59
N PHE A 7 -30.21 -14.17 -2.90
CA PHE A 7 -28.93 -13.71 -2.37
C PHE A 7 -28.96 -13.70 -0.83
N ASP A 8 -28.10 -14.50 -0.20
CA ASP A 8 -27.93 -14.54 1.25
C ASP A 8 -26.87 -13.52 1.68
N GLN A 9 -27.32 -12.39 2.22
CA GLN A 9 -26.45 -11.32 2.67
C GLN A 9 -25.55 -11.73 3.84
N ALA A 10 -26.04 -12.59 4.75
CA ALA A 10 -25.26 -13.01 5.90
C ALA A 10 -24.11 -13.94 5.46
N GLN A 11 -24.41 -14.91 4.59
CA GLN A 11 -23.37 -15.75 4.00
C GLN A 11 -22.37 -14.92 3.17
N PHE A 12 -22.84 -13.93 2.42
CA PHE A 12 -21.95 -13.06 1.66
C PHE A 12 -20.99 -12.27 2.56
N ILE A 13 -21.45 -11.79 3.72
CA ILE A 13 -20.58 -11.12 4.69
C ILE A 13 -19.51 -12.09 5.22
N GLU A 14 -19.89 -13.32 5.58
CA GLU A 14 -18.91 -14.35 5.98
C GLU A 14 -17.89 -14.63 4.88
N ASP A 15 -18.34 -14.77 3.63
CA ASP A 15 -17.45 -14.95 2.47
C ASP A 15 -16.47 -13.77 2.31
N LEU A 16 -16.90 -12.53 2.58
CA LEU A 16 -16.03 -11.35 2.55
C LEU A 16 -15.00 -11.37 3.68
N ILE A 17 -15.37 -11.83 4.88
CA ILE A 17 -14.46 -11.97 6.02
C ILE A 17 -13.42 -13.07 5.74
N ASP A 18 -13.82 -14.14 5.07
CA ASP A 18 -12.95 -15.27 4.70
C ASP A 18 -12.18 -15.06 3.39
N LEU A 19 -12.22 -13.86 2.81
CA LEU A 19 -11.45 -13.53 1.61
C LEU A 19 -9.98 -13.87 1.79
N GLU A 20 -9.45 -14.64 0.86
CA GLU A 20 -8.03 -14.94 0.78
C GLU A 20 -7.31 -13.80 0.05
N VAL A 21 -6.32 -13.20 0.69
CA VAL A 21 -5.60 -12.03 0.18
C VAL A 21 -4.20 -12.46 -0.23
N PRO A 22 -3.94 -12.70 -1.53
CA PRO A 22 -2.58 -12.93 -1.99
C PRO A 22 -1.76 -11.63 -1.93
N ALA A 23 -0.52 -11.73 -1.48
CA ALA A 23 0.43 -10.61 -1.37
C ALA A 23 1.89 -11.07 -1.49
N GLU A 24 2.83 -10.13 -1.43
CA GLU A 24 4.29 -10.39 -1.34
C GLU A 24 4.81 -11.37 -2.41
N VAL A 25 4.41 -11.13 -3.66
CA VAL A 25 4.82 -11.99 -4.80
C VAL A 25 6.33 -11.87 -5.05
N CYS A 26 6.98 -13.01 -5.29
CA CYS A 26 8.40 -13.09 -5.63
C CYS A 26 8.64 -14.18 -6.68
N LEU A 27 9.22 -13.80 -7.81
CA LEU A 27 9.55 -14.70 -8.91
C LEU A 27 10.84 -15.46 -8.63
N SER A 28 10.88 -16.73 -9.06
CA SER A 28 12.10 -17.52 -9.03
C SER A 28 13.17 -16.90 -9.92
N PRO A 29 14.48 -17.15 -9.66
CA PRO A 29 15.55 -16.68 -10.54
C PRO A 29 15.41 -17.15 -12.00
N SER A 30 14.76 -18.30 -12.23
CA SER A 30 14.45 -18.81 -13.57
C SER A 30 13.26 -18.10 -14.24
N GLY A 31 12.39 -17.45 -13.47
CA GLY A 31 11.12 -16.89 -13.95
C GLY A 31 10.04 -17.93 -14.24
N GLU A 32 10.21 -19.18 -13.78
CA GLU A 32 9.27 -20.28 -14.04
C GLU A 32 8.23 -20.46 -12.94
N HIS A 33 8.54 -19.98 -11.73
CA HIS A 33 7.67 -20.10 -10.56
C HIS A 33 7.55 -18.76 -9.85
N VAL A 34 6.42 -18.56 -9.17
CA VAL A 34 6.22 -17.47 -8.21
C VAL A 34 5.95 -18.08 -6.84
N VAL A 35 6.55 -17.51 -5.80
CA VAL A 35 6.14 -17.72 -4.41
C VAL A 35 5.43 -16.47 -3.90
N TYR A 36 4.43 -16.62 -3.07
CA TYR A 36 3.65 -15.51 -2.52
C TYR A 36 3.00 -15.92 -1.20
N THR A 37 2.50 -14.95 -0.44
CA THR A 37 1.73 -15.19 0.78
C THR A 37 0.24 -15.15 0.53
N VAL A 38 -0.53 -15.93 1.30
CA VAL A 38 -1.99 -15.81 1.40
C VAL A 38 -2.37 -15.68 2.87
N SER A 39 -3.08 -14.61 3.21
CA SER A 39 -3.71 -14.41 4.51
C SER A 39 -5.22 -14.27 4.36
N THR A 40 -5.99 -14.50 5.42
CA THR A 40 -7.40 -14.15 5.45
C THR A 40 -7.56 -12.64 5.64
N PHE A 41 -8.58 -12.06 5.01
CA PHE A 41 -8.91 -10.65 5.16
C PHE A 41 -9.35 -10.34 6.59
N GLY A 42 -10.31 -11.12 7.11
CA GLY A 42 -10.72 -11.06 8.50
C GLY A 42 -9.73 -11.78 9.42
N GLN A 43 -9.63 -11.26 10.65
CA GLN A 43 -8.90 -11.94 11.73
C GLN A 43 -9.88 -12.70 12.62
N LYS A 44 -10.11 -13.99 12.32
CA LYS A 44 -10.90 -14.92 13.17
C LYS A 44 -10.06 -15.54 14.30
N GLU A 45 -8.76 -15.63 14.10
CA GLU A 45 -7.78 -16.21 15.03
C GLU A 45 -7.17 -15.15 15.96
N GLU A 46 -6.74 -15.57 17.16
CA GLU A 46 -6.04 -14.68 18.12
C GLU A 46 -4.80 -14.03 17.51
N HIS A 47 -4.08 -14.78 16.67
CA HIS A 47 -2.88 -14.32 15.99
C HIS A 47 -3.07 -14.31 14.49
N LYS A 48 -2.42 -13.34 13.82
CA LYS A 48 -2.41 -13.26 12.36
C LYS A 48 -1.83 -14.55 11.78
N ILE A 49 -2.43 -15.02 10.70
CA ILE A 49 -1.97 -16.19 9.95
C ILE A 49 -1.69 -15.80 8.50
N ALA A 50 -0.64 -16.38 7.93
CA ALA A 50 -0.30 -16.26 6.53
C ALA A 50 0.44 -17.54 6.10
N SER A 51 0.08 -18.07 4.93
CA SER A 51 0.69 -19.27 4.35
C SER A 51 1.47 -18.91 3.10
N LEU A 52 2.53 -19.67 2.82
CA LEU A 52 3.23 -19.58 1.55
C LEU A 52 2.56 -20.47 0.52
N TRP A 53 2.47 -19.95 -0.70
CA TRP A 53 1.99 -20.66 -1.87
C TRP A 53 2.98 -20.51 -3.02
N THR A 54 3.01 -21.50 -3.90
CA THR A 54 3.76 -21.47 -5.15
C THR A 54 2.82 -21.66 -6.34
N ALA A 55 3.11 -21.04 -7.47
CA ALA A 55 2.40 -21.28 -8.73
C ALA A 55 3.38 -21.28 -9.90
N GLN A 56 3.00 -21.96 -10.99
CA GLN A 56 3.81 -22.01 -12.21
C GLN A 56 3.43 -20.85 -13.14
N VAL A 57 4.42 -20.10 -13.60
CA VAL A 57 4.23 -18.99 -14.53
C VAL A 57 3.61 -19.49 -15.83
N GLY A 58 2.58 -18.77 -16.30
CA GLY A 58 1.86 -19.12 -17.54
C GLY A 58 0.92 -20.34 -17.44
N LEU A 59 0.83 -21.01 -16.28
CA LEU A 59 -0.09 -22.13 -16.08
C LEU A 59 -1.26 -21.72 -15.19
N GLN A 60 -2.46 -21.74 -15.77
CA GLN A 60 -3.68 -21.33 -15.11
C GLN A 60 -4.01 -22.22 -13.91
N ASP A 61 -4.47 -21.59 -12.81
CA ASP A 61 -4.97 -22.25 -11.60
C ASP A 61 -4.00 -23.33 -11.06
N SER A 62 -2.68 -23.05 -11.10
CA SER A 62 -1.58 -23.97 -10.73
C SER A 62 -1.07 -23.81 -9.30
N ALA A 63 -1.74 -23.01 -8.50
CA ALA A 63 -1.33 -22.67 -7.15
C ALA A 63 -1.37 -23.85 -6.17
N LEU A 64 -0.32 -23.98 -5.37
CA LEU A 64 -0.14 -25.00 -4.34
C LEU A 64 0.33 -24.36 -3.05
N GLN A 65 -0.34 -24.66 -1.95
CA GLN A 65 0.09 -24.27 -0.62
C GLN A 65 1.32 -25.08 -0.20
N VAL A 66 2.35 -24.41 0.32
CA VAL A 66 3.64 -25.04 0.66
C VAL A 66 4.01 -24.92 2.14
N THR A 67 3.26 -24.16 2.94
CA THR A 67 3.35 -24.18 4.41
C THR A 67 1.98 -24.44 5.04
N SER A 68 1.96 -24.84 6.32
CA SER A 68 0.73 -25.32 6.99
C SER A 68 -0.40 -24.29 7.10
N GLY A 69 -0.10 -22.98 7.02
CA GLY A 69 -1.08 -21.92 7.23
C GLY A 69 -1.51 -21.71 8.68
N SER A 70 -0.78 -22.29 9.64
CA SER A 70 -1.03 -22.14 11.08
C SER A 70 -0.18 -21.05 11.74
N SER A 71 0.71 -20.41 10.99
CA SER A 71 1.70 -19.45 11.47
C SER A 71 1.64 -18.18 10.63
N HIS A 72 2.38 -17.16 11.00
CA HIS A 72 2.51 -15.93 10.24
C HIS A 72 3.74 -15.99 9.33
N ASP A 73 3.63 -16.74 8.23
CA ASP A 73 4.71 -16.83 7.23
C ASP A 73 4.67 -15.61 6.29
N ARG A 74 5.77 -14.85 6.21
CA ARG A 74 5.85 -13.59 5.44
C ARG A 74 7.22 -13.33 4.82
N LEU A 75 7.28 -12.37 3.91
CA LEU A 75 8.46 -11.94 3.16
C LEU A 75 9.20 -13.10 2.47
N PRO A 76 8.52 -13.92 1.64
CA PRO A 76 9.19 -14.99 0.94
C PRO A 76 10.17 -14.44 -0.11
N GLN A 77 11.38 -15.00 -0.15
CA GLN A 77 12.41 -14.69 -1.14
C GLN A 77 13.07 -15.99 -1.61
N TRP A 78 13.16 -16.19 -2.92
CA TRP A 78 13.96 -17.26 -3.47
C TRP A 78 15.44 -17.06 -3.14
N SER A 79 16.15 -18.15 -2.86
CA SER A 79 17.61 -18.12 -2.90
C SER A 79 18.08 -17.84 -4.33
N PRO A 80 19.27 -17.24 -4.52
CA PRO A 80 19.80 -16.95 -5.85
C PRO A 80 19.93 -18.18 -6.76
N THR A 81 20.03 -19.39 -6.17
CA THR A 81 20.07 -20.66 -6.91
C THR A 81 18.68 -21.20 -7.27
N GLY A 82 17.62 -20.72 -6.62
CA GLY A 82 16.25 -21.21 -6.79
C GLY A 82 15.96 -22.55 -6.08
N GLU A 83 16.88 -23.05 -5.25
CA GLU A 83 16.74 -24.34 -4.56
C GLU A 83 15.96 -24.25 -3.24
N THR A 84 15.79 -23.04 -2.72
CA THR A 84 15.12 -22.78 -1.45
C THR A 84 14.35 -21.47 -1.50
N VAL A 85 13.31 -21.38 -0.66
CA VAL A 85 12.61 -20.14 -0.34
C VAL A 85 12.94 -19.78 1.11
N ALA A 86 13.54 -18.61 1.33
CA ALA A 86 13.66 -18.02 2.65
C ALA A 86 12.40 -17.22 2.99
N PHE A 87 12.01 -17.19 4.26
CA PHE A 87 10.87 -16.41 4.74
C PHE A 87 10.96 -16.20 6.25
N LEU A 88 10.20 -15.24 6.75
CA LEU A 88 10.03 -15.00 8.18
C LEU A 88 8.83 -15.76 8.71
N SER A 89 8.97 -16.34 9.90
CA SER A 89 7.88 -17.07 10.53
C SER A 89 7.97 -17.03 12.05
N ASP A 90 6.82 -16.91 12.69
CA ASP A 90 6.62 -17.03 14.14
C ASP A 90 6.29 -18.48 14.58
N ARG A 91 6.47 -19.46 13.69
CA ARG A 91 6.05 -20.86 13.90
C ARG A 91 6.61 -21.55 15.16
N ARG A 92 7.66 -21.02 15.77
CA ARG A 92 8.19 -21.53 17.04
C ARG A 92 7.30 -21.16 18.22
N ASP A 93 6.80 -19.93 18.24
CA ASP A 93 5.95 -19.35 19.28
C ASP A 93 5.06 -18.26 18.65
N ARG A 94 3.82 -18.63 18.33
CA ARG A 94 2.90 -17.82 17.53
C ARG A 94 2.64 -16.46 18.19
N GLY A 95 2.57 -15.41 17.38
CA GLY A 95 2.30 -14.04 17.84
C GLY A 95 3.46 -13.39 18.62
N LYS A 96 4.63 -14.05 18.74
CA LYS A 96 5.83 -13.48 19.37
C LYS A 96 6.77 -12.88 18.32
N SER A 97 7.93 -13.49 18.12
CA SER A 97 9.00 -13.04 17.25
C SER A 97 9.10 -13.93 16.01
N CYS A 98 9.51 -13.34 14.88
CA CYS A 98 9.86 -14.12 13.70
C CYS A 98 11.35 -14.46 13.68
N ALA A 99 11.64 -15.67 13.19
CA ALA A 99 12.97 -16.11 12.76
C ALA A 99 12.98 -16.33 11.24
N ILE A 100 14.18 -16.45 10.65
CA ILE A 100 14.35 -16.78 9.24
C ILE A 100 14.35 -18.30 9.08
N TYR A 101 13.48 -18.80 8.21
CA TYR A 101 13.35 -20.20 7.83
C TYR A 101 13.69 -20.39 6.35
N LEU A 102 14.25 -21.55 6.01
CA LEU A 102 14.45 -21.98 4.63
C LEU A 102 13.55 -23.17 4.32
N LEU A 103 12.79 -23.09 3.23
CA LEU A 103 11.98 -24.16 2.67
C LEU A 103 12.66 -24.69 1.38
N PRO A 104 13.10 -25.96 1.33
CA PRO A 104 13.57 -26.57 0.09
C PRO A 104 12.45 -26.63 -0.96
N THR A 105 12.77 -26.34 -2.22
CA THR A 105 11.79 -26.35 -3.33
C THR A 105 11.47 -27.76 -3.83
N GLY A 106 12.35 -28.72 -3.51
CA GLY A 106 12.11 -30.15 -3.69
C GLY A 106 11.31 -30.76 -2.52
N ARG A 107 11.74 -31.93 -2.05
CA ARG A 107 11.15 -32.56 -0.86
C ARG A 107 11.86 -32.08 0.41
N GLY A 108 11.10 -31.66 1.41
CA GLY A 108 11.63 -31.32 2.73
C GLY A 108 10.69 -30.43 3.53
N GLU A 109 10.95 -30.30 4.82
CA GLU A 109 10.27 -29.35 5.70
C GLU A 109 11.13 -28.10 5.88
N ALA A 110 10.48 -26.98 6.20
CA ALA A 110 11.17 -25.75 6.48
C ALA A 110 11.93 -25.80 7.81
N TYR A 111 13.15 -25.28 7.84
CA TYR A 111 14.02 -25.28 9.02
C TYR A 111 14.58 -23.88 9.31
N ALA A 112 14.78 -23.57 10.60
CA ALA A 112 15.31 -22.28 11.01
C ALA A 112 16.81 -22.15 10.68
N VAL A 113 17.21 -20.98 10.20
CA VAL A 113 18.63 -20.61 9.99
C VAL A 113 19.11 -19.50 10.92
N THR A 114 18.19 -18.82 11.60
CA THR A 114 18.47 -18.00 12.80
C THR A 114 17.96 -18.71 14.06
N ASN A 115 18.30 -18.21 15.25
CA ASN A 115 17.74 -18.73 16.49
C ASN A 115 16.20 -18.57 16.48
N PRO A 116 15.41 -19.67 16.54
CA PRO A 116 13.95 -19.59 16.56
C PRO A 116 13.38 -19.13 17.91
N GLU A 117 14.20 -19.06 18.95
CA GLU A 117 13.82 -18.61 20.31
C GLU A 117 14.25 -17.15 20.57
N ASN A 118 14.59 -16.40 19.53
CA ASN A 118 14.90 -14.98 19.62
C ASN A 118 13.74 -14.21 20.25
N LEU A 119 14.00 -13.30 21.17
CA LEU A 119 12.94 -12.49 21.79
C LEU A 119 12.68 -11.21 20.99
N ARG A 120 13.61 -10.80 20.12
CA ARG A 120 13.44 -9.67 19.21
C ARG A 120 13.06 -10.14 17.83
N ASN A 121 12.08 -9.47 17.26
CA ASN A 121 11.59 -9.76 15.92
C ASN A 121 12.65 -9.44 14.86
N ILE A 122 12.82 -10.34 13.89
CA ILE A 122 13.49 -10.01 12.63
C ILE A 122 12.46 -9.28 11.74
N THR A 123 12.75 -8.04 11.37
CA THR A 123 11.77 -7.18 10.66
C THR A 123 11.84 -7.37 9.15
N THR A 124 13.05 -7.51 8.60
CA THR A 124 13.32 -7.73 7.17
C THR A 124 14.64 -8.47 6.96
N PHE A 125 14.82 -9.06 5.78
CA PHE A 125 16.06 -9.71 5.36
C PHE A 125 16.25 -9.61 3.83
N ALA A 126 17.47 -9.81 3.36
CA ALA A 126 17.79 -9.98 1.94
C ALA A 126 18.96 -10.94 1.73
N TRP A 127 18.84 -11.78 0.71
CA TRP A 127 19.92 -12.63 0.22
C TRP A 127 21.05 -11.80 -0.39
N SER A 128 22.29 -12.21 -0.10
CA SER A 128 23.43 -11.84 -0.93
C SER A 128 23.27 -12.44 -2.33
N PRO A 129 23.66 -11.73 -3.42
CA PRO A 129 23.58 -12.26 -4.78
C PRO A 129 24.32 -13.59 -5.01
N ASP A 130 25.34 -13.90 -4.20
CA ASP A 130 26.09 -15.17 -4.28
C ASP A 130 25.49 -16.30 -3.43
N GLY A 131 24.42 -16.03 -2.68
CA GLY A 131 23.68 -17.00 -1.87
C GLY A 131 24.39 -17.45 -0.60
N LYS A 132 25.57 -16.91 -0.26
CA LYS A 132 26.33 -17.38 0.92
C LYS A 132 25.86 -16.73 2.22
N PHE A 133 25.27 -15.55 2.10
CA PHE A 133 24.86 -14.73 3.23
C PHE A 133 23.41 -14.27 3.12
N ILE A 134 22.81 -14.02 4.29
CA ILE A 134 21.57 -13.27 4.45
C ILE A 134 21.85 -12.08 5.36
N ALA A 135 21.60 -10.87 4.88
CA ALA A 135 21.58 -9.67 5.70
C ALA A 135 20.18 -9.48 6.28
N TYR A 136 20.06 -9.10 7.55
CA TYR A 136 18.76 -8.91 8.18
C TYR A 136 18.79 -7.85 9.27
N LEU A 137 17.60 -7.35 9.61
CA LEU A 137 17.41 -6.32 10.63
C LEU A 137 16.71 -6.91 11.85
N SER A 138 17.31 -6.70 13.02
CA SER A 138 16.67 -6.97 14.31
C SER A 138 17.31 -6.12 15.41
N ALA A 139 16.54 -5.82 16.45
CA ALA A 139 17.06 -5.21 17.66
C ALA A 139 18.06 -6.13 18.38
N ASP A 140 18.80 -5.58 19.34
CA ASP A 140 19.62 -6.38 20.26
C ASP A 140 18.73 -7.21 21.18
N GLU A 141 19.11 -8.48 21.36
CA GLU A 141 18.38 -9.43 22.20
C GLU A 141 18.24 -8.91 23.63
N LYS A 142 17.13 -9.27 24.29
CA LYS A 142 16.94 -8.90 25.69
C LYS A 142 18.02 -9.58 26.53
N THR A 143 18.90 -8.79 27.14
CA THR A 143 19.70 -9.25 28.27
C THR A 143 18.79 -9.26 29.51
N ALA A 144 18.77 -10.36 30.26
CA ALA A 144 17.94 -10.47 31.45
C ALA A 144 18.22 -9.33 32.46
N LYS A 145 17.13 -8.75 32.98
CA LYS A 145 16.99 -7.67 33.99
C LYS A 145 16.85 -6.23 33.49
N LYS A 146 15.60 -5.79 33.35
CA LYS A 146 15.16 -4.53 33.97
C LYS A 146 14.41 -4.89 35.26
N ARG A 147 14.62 -4.11 36.34
CA ARG A 147 13.89 -4.24 37.60
C ARG A 147 12.43 -3.88 37.33
N GLU A 148 11.49 -4.63 37.90
CA GLU A 148 10.05 -4.37 37.85
C GLU A 148 9.62 -3.16 38.72
N ASP A 149 10.58 -2.39 39.27
CA ASP A 149 10.33 -1.38 40.31
C ASP A 149 10.29 0.08 39.79
N GLU A 150 10.18 0.32 38.48
CA GLU A 150 10.01 1.68 37.93
C GLU A 150 8.54 1.91 37.56
N ASP A 151 7.80 2.66 38.39
CA ASP A 151 6.38 3.00 38.19
C ASP A 151 6.13 3.93 36.98
N ALA A 152 7.20 4.48 36.38
CA ALA A 152 7.11 5.42 35.26
C ALA A 152 7.99 4.98 34.08
N GLU A 153 7.35 4.75 32.92
CA GLU A 153 8.06 4.55 31.66
C GLU A 153 8.45 5.90 31.06
N LEU A 154 9.74 6.21 31.02
CA LEU A 154 10.24 7.40 30.33
C LEU A 154 10.24 7.15 28.82
N TYR A 155 9.43 7.94 28.09
CA TYR A 155 9.42 7.92 26.63
C TYR A 155 10.83 8.12 26.06
N GLY A 156 11.22 7.23 25.14
CA GLY A 156 12.52 7.25 24.47
C GLY A 156 13.75 6.83 25.30
N ALA A 157 13.56 6.32 26.52
CA ALA A 157 14.67 5.85 27.35
C ALA A 157 15.26 4.49 26.91
N ASP A 158 14.49 3.66 26.18
CA ASP A 158 14.87 2.29 25.82
C ASP A 158 14.54 1.96 24.36
N TRP A 159 15.16 2.71 23.46
CA TRP A 159 14.97 2.53 22.03
C TRP A 159 15.48 1.16 21.55
N GLN A 160 14.58 0.42 20.88
CA GLN A 160 14.90 -0.84 20.24
C GLN A 160 15.40 -0.58 18.82
N PHE A 161 16.66 -0.17 18.71
CA PHE A 161 17.30 0.08 17.43
C PHE A 161 17.51 -1.21 16.65
N ASN A 162 16.95 -1.29 15.44
CA ASN A 162 17.31 -2.35 14.51
C ASN A 162 18.78 -2.22 14.12
N ARG A 163 19.52 -3.33 14.24
CA ARG A 163 20.92 -3.47 13.82
C ARG A 163 20.99 -4.13 12.45
N LEU A 164 22.02 -3.82 11.68
CA LEU A 164 22.36 -4.59 10.48
C LEU A 164 23.16 -5.82 10.87
N ARG A 165 22.59 -7.00 10.65
CA ARG A 165 23.19 -8.30 10.95
C ARG A 165 23.43 -9.09 9.67
N LEU A 166 24.46 -9.94 9.71
CA LEU A 166 24.90 -10.77 8.61
C LEU A 166 24.98 -12.22 9.06
N LEU A 167 24.12 -13.07 8.50
CA LEU A 167 24.13 -14.52 8.69
C LEU A 167 24.93 -15.17 7.56
N HIS A 168 25.95 -15.96 7.89
CA HIS A 168 26.55 -16.90 6.94
C HIS A 168 25.74 -18.20 6.92
N VAL A 169 25.14 -18.54 5.78
CA VAL A 169 24.08 -19.55 5.69
C VAL A 169 24.57 -20.95 6.06
N ALA A 170 25.74 -21.35 5.55
CA ALA A 170 26.25 -22.72 5.79
C ALA A 170 26.70 -22.97 7.24
N THR A 171 27.38 -22.00 7.86
CA THR A 171 27.93 -22.11 9.22
C THR A 171 26.95 -21.66 10.31
N ARG A 172 25.87 -20.97 9.92
CA ARG A 172 24.89 -20.32 10.80
C ARG A 172 25.49 -19.29 11.77
N THR A 173 26.65 -18.76 11.43
CA THR A 173 27.32 -17.73 12.23
C THR A 173 26.75 -16.36 11.90
N VAL A 174 26.42 -15.57 12.93
CA VAL A 174 25.90 -14.20 12.79
C VAL A 174 26.97 -13.19 13.18
N THR A 175 27.12 -12.14 12.38
CA THR A 175 27.98 -10.98 12.65
C THR A 175 27.14 -9.70 12.62
N ILE A 176 27.44 -8.75 13.50
CA ILE A 176 26.82 -7.41 13.46
C ILE A 176 27.71 -6.51 12.61
N LEU A 177 27.11 -5.85 11.60
CA LEU A 177 27.81 -4.91 10.70
C LEU A 177 27.59 -3.44 11.08
N CYS A 178 26.45 -3.13 11.70
CA CYS A 178 26.17 -1.81 12.24
C CYS A 178 25.48 -1.92 13.60
N ASP A 179 26.16 -1.46 14.65
CA ASP A 179 25.72 -1.41 16.05
C ASP A 179 25.59 0.04 16.58
N LYS A 180 25.68 1.04 15.69
CA LYS A 180 25.48 2.46 16.01
C LYS A 180 24.17 2.68 16.75
N ALA A 181 24.13 3.66 17.67
CA ALA A 181 22.92 4.15 18.32
C ALA A 181 22.02 4.94 17.35
N ALA A 182 21.57 4.27 16.28
CA ALA A 182 20.67 4.76 15.25
C ALA A 182 19.87 3.57 14.71
N HIS A 183 18.66 3.82 14.22
CA HIS A 183 17.76 2.79 13.74
C HIS A 183 18.02 2.50 12.26
N VAL A 184 18.38 1.26 11.92
CA VAL A 184 18.47 0.82 10.52
C VAL A 184 17.06 0.49 10.01
N THR A 185 16.62 1.12 8.91
CA THR A 185 15.27 0.92 8.36
C THR A 185 15.24 0.09 7.09
N LYS A 186 16.28 0.20 6.24
CA LYS A 186 16.36 -0.48 4.94
C LYS A 186 17.79 -0.94 4.67
N LEU A 187 17.93 -1.99 3.85
CA LEU A 187 19.21 -2.50 3.37
C LEU A 187 19.12 -2.93 1.90
N ALA A 188 20.24 -2.91 1.19
CA ALA A 188 20.37 -3.41 -0.18
C ALA A 188 21.80 -3.93 -0.43
N TRP A 189 21.91 -5.06 -1.13
CA TRP A 189 23.19 -5.67 -1.47
C TRP A 189 23.81 -5.05 -2.73
N SER A 190 25.15 -4.93 -2.75
CA SER A 190 25.88 -4.75 -3.99
C SER A 190 25.81 -6.02 -4.84
N ALA A 191 25.80 -5.86 -6.17
CA ALA A 191 25.69 -6.98 -7.11
C ALA A 191 26.82 -8.02 -6.99
N ASP A 192 27.98 -7.62 -6.45
CA ASP A 192 29.15 -8.49 -6.23
C ASP A 192 29.19 -9.15 -4.85
N SER A 193 28.14 -8.97 -4.02
CA SER A 193 28.01 -9.52 -2.66
C SER A 193 29.06 -9.03 -1.66
N LYS A 194 29.77 -7.92 -1.92
CA LYS A 194 30.85 -7.43 -1.03
C LYS A 194 30.42 -6.30 -0.11
N GLN A 195 29.34 -5.61 -0.43
CA GLN A 195 28.90 -4.41 0.28
C GLN A 195 27.38 -4.43 0.48
N ILE A 196 26.94 -3.76 1.55
CA ILE A 196 25.53 -3.54 1.85
C ILE A 196 25.33 -2.05 2.07
N ALA A 197 24.47 -1.42 1.28
CA ALA A 197 23.97 -0.08 1.54
C ALA A 197 22.79 -0.16 2.51
N TYR A 198 22.67 0.78 3.44
CA TYR A 198 21.59 0.82 4.41
C TYR A 198 21.22 2.25 4.80
N VAL A 199 20.00 2.41 5.29
CA VAL A 199 19.42 3.69 5.71
C VAL A 199 19.36 3.75 7.23
N LEU A 200 19.83 4.86 7.79
CA LEU A 200 19.78 5.19 9.22
C LEU A 200 18.85 6.37 9.47
N GLN A 201 18.11 6.29 10.57
CA GLN A 201 17.41 7.40 11.20
C GLN A 201 17.70 7.41 12.71
N ASP A 202 17.45 8.54 13.37
CA ASP A 202 17.95 8.79 14.72
C ASP A 202 17.22 7.95 15.78
N THR A 203 15.91 7.73 15.62
CA THR A 203 15.06 6.96 16.54
C THR A 203 14.24 5.89 15.80
N PRO A 204 13.75 4.82 16.45
CA PRO A 204 12.82 3.86 15.85
C PRO A 204 11.43 4.43 15.53
N GLU A 205 11.15 5.67 15.92
CA GLU A 205 9.87 6.32 15.64
C GLU A 205 9.66 6.47 14.14
N ILE A 206 8.40 6.35 13.74
CA ILE A 206 8.03 6.30 12.34
C ILE A 206 8.29 7.64 11.63
N ASP A 207 8.22 8.76 12.37
CA ASP A 207 8.41 10.11 11.84
C ASP A 207 9.81 10.69 12.11
N SER A 208 10.73 9.89 12.65
CA SER A 208 12.12 10.29 12.92
C SER A 208 12.80 10.87 11.68
N ALA A 209 12.50 10.29 10.52
CA ALA A 209 12.99 10.72 9.21
C ALA A 209 12.41 12.07 8.74
N GLY A 210 11.21 12.46 9.20
CA GLY A 210 10.58 13.74 8.89
C GLY A 210 11.37 14.90 9.53
N TYR A 211 11.60 14.80 10.85
CA TYR A 211 12.32 15.83 11.60
C TYR A 211 13.82 15.90 11.29
N ASN A 212 14.47 14.74 11.21
CA ASN A 212 15.93 14.68 11.18
C ASN A 212 16.45 14.34 9.77
N GLY A 213 15.60 13.91 8.85
CA GLY A 213 16.06 13.28 7.63
C GLY A 213 16.67 11.90 7.89
N VAL A 214 17.31 11.35 6.86
CA VAL A 214 17.93 10.01 6.92
C VAL A 214 19.36 10.05 6.39
N SER A 215 20.20 9.14 6.88
CA SER A 215 21.56 8.95 6.39
C SER A 215 21.69 7.64 5.62
N PHE A 216 22.42 7.69 4.51
CA PHE A 216 22.76 6.55 3.68
C PHE A 216 24.20 6.16 3.94
N GLU A 217 24.41 4.92 4.34
CA GLU A 217 25.72 4.36 4.63
C GLU A 217 25.94 3.05 3.90
N MET A 218 27.19 2.60 3.88
CA MET A 218 27.58 1.36 3.23
C MET A 218 28.59 0.60 4.09
N SER A 219 28.35 -0.69 4.30
CA SER A 219 29.25 -1.57 5.07
C SER A 219 29.91 -2.60 4.16
N SER A 220 31.19 -2.89 4.40
CA SER A 220 31.88 -4.03 3.79
C SER A 220 31.63 -5.31 4.57
N VAL A 221 31.25 -6.37 3.84
CA VAL A 221 31.03 -7.72 4.38
C VAL A 221 32.31 -8.32 5.00
N LEU A 222 33.48 -8.01 4.42
CA LEU A 222 34.76 -8.61 4.80
C LEU A 222 35.49 -7.82 5.90
N ASN A 223 35.45 -6.48 5.83
CA ASN A 223 36.32 -5.63 6.65
C ASN A 223 35.58 -4.88 7.77
N LYS A 224 34.24 -5.05 7.90
CA LYS A 224 33.38 -4.37 8.90
C LYS A 224 33.48 -2.83 8.92
N GLY A 225 34.04 -2.23 7.87
CA GLY A 225 34.16 -0.78 7.73
C GLY A 225 32.87 -0.18 7.19
N ASN A 226 32.38 0.89 7.85
CA ASN A 226 31.20 1.63 7.45
C ASN A 226 31.60 2.97 6.82
N THR A 227 31.03 3.28 5.66
CA THR A 227 31.30 4.51 4.91
C THR A 227 30.02 5.32 4.79
N PHE A 228 30.06 6.57 5.25
CA PHE A 228 28.98 7.53 5.01
C PHE A 228 28.93 7.92 3.53
N ILE A 229 27.73 7.89 2.94
CA ILE A 229 27.52 8.24 1.52
C ILE A 229 26.86 9.61 1.40
N SER A 230 25.67 9.80 1.99
CA SER A 230 24.93 11.06 1.93
C SER A 230 23.89 11.14 3.05
N ARG A 231 23.43 12.35 3.37
CA ARG A 231 22.18 12.58 4.09
C ARG A 231 21.11 13.00 3.09
N PHE A 232 19.85 12.68 3.36
CA PHE A 232 18.68 13.24 2.70
C PHE A 232 17.87 13.99 3.77
N PRO A 233 17.55 15.28 3.55
CA PRO A 233 17.12 16.18 4.63
C PRO A 233 15.70 15.89 5.17
N GLY A 234 14.93 15.04 4.52
CA GLY A 234 13.55 14.70 4.88
C GLY A 234 12.73 14.41 3.62
N PRO A 235 11.65 13.64 3.70
CA PRO A 235 10.81 13.33 2.54
C PRO A 235 10.29 14.63 1.88
N VAL A 236 10.26 14.62 0.55
CA VAL A 236 9.70 15.70 -0.28
C VAL A 236 8.32 15.25 -0.74
N ASN A 237 7.36 16.16 -0.86
CA ASN A 237 6.00 15.85 -1.30
C ASN A 237 5.99 15.07 -2.62
N GLY A 238 5.16 14.03 -2.68
CA GLY A 238 5.10 13.12 -3.81
C GLY A 238 6.13 11.98 -3.74
N GLN A 239 5.98 11.02 -4.64
CA GLN A 239 6.86 9.86 -4.70
C GLN A 239 7.70 9.95 -5.98
N ILE A 240 9.00 10.10 -5.77
CA ILE A 240 10.02 10.27 -6.80
C ILE A 240 11.13 9.25 -6.55
N VAL A 241 11.68 8.70 -7.64
CA VAL A 241 12.88 7.85 -7.57
C VAL A 241 14.10 8.72 -7.80
N TYR A 242 15.06 8.63 -6.89
CA TYR A 242 16.39 9.23 -7.04
C TYR A 242 17.47 8.16 -7.19
N SER A 243 18.55 8.54 -7.86
CA SER A 243 19.81 7.81 -7.89
C SER A 243 20.86 8.59 -7.09
N LEU A 244 21.74 7.89 -6.39
CA LEU A 244 22.85 8.47 -5.62
C LEU A 244 24.17 7.87 -6.10
N SER A 245 25.05 8.70 -6.67
CA SER A 245 26.42 8.28 -7.00
C SER A 245 27.22 8.10 -5.71
N THR A 246 27.72 6.90 -5.44
CA THR A 246 28.59 6.65 -4.26
C THR A 246 29.97 7.30 -4.40
N LYS A 247 30.42 7.52 -5.64
CA LYS A 247 31.70 8.18 -5.95
C LYS A 247 31.61 9.69 -5.72
N ASP A 248 30.57 10.32 -6.26
CA ASP A 248 30.45 11.79 -6.29
C ASP A 248 29.53 12.32 -5.17
N ARG A 249 28.80 11.43 -4.49
CA ARG A 249 27.84 11.72 -3.41
C ARG A 249 26.75 12.70 -3.83
N LYS A 250 26.33 12.63 -5.10
CA LYS A 250 25.30 13.49 -5.69
C LYS A 250 24.04 12.71 -5.99
N TRP A 251 22.92 13.32 -5.64
CA TRP A 251 21.60 12.87 -6.02
C TRP A 251 21.24 13.33 -7.43
N SER A 252 20.52 12.48 -8.14
CA SER A 252 19.95 12.81 -9.45
C SER A 252 18.58 12.16 -9.54
N LYS A 253 17.57 12.94 -9.92
CA LYS A 253 16.23 12.42 -10.18
C LYS A 253 16.33 11.33 -11.25
N HIS A 254 15.81 10.15 -10.93
CA HIS A 254 15.93 8.95 -11.76
C HIS A 254 14.59 8.57 -12.38
N ALA A 255 13.47 8.66 -11.65
CA ALA A 255 12.16 8.37 -12.22
C ALA A 255 10.98 9.14 -11.57
N HIS A 256 10.03 9.59 -12.40
CA HIS A 256 8.66 10.08 -12.08
C HIS A 256 8.50 11.26 -11.12
N GLY A 257 7.25 11.74 -11.00
CA GLY A 257 6.84 12.71 -9.98
C GLY A 257 6.27 14.03 -10.48
N GLN A 258 6.27 14.34 -11.78
CA GLN A 258 5.75 15.63 -12.28
C GLN A 258 4.27 15.55 -12.66
N GLU A 259 3.91 14.56 -13.47
CA GLU A 259 2.53 14.30 -13.92
C GLU A 259 2.03 12.93 -13.45
N ASP A 260 2.94 12.09 -12.97
CA ASP A 260 2.74 10.75 -12.45
C ASP A 260 3.43 10.60 -11.09
N CYS A 261 3.18 9.49 -10.41
CA CYS A 261 3.77 9.22 -9.10
C CYS A 261 4.49 7.88 -9.14
N ALA A 262 5.78 7.85 -8.78
CA ALA A 262 6.40 6.56 -8.44
C ALA A 262 5.64 5.94 -7.27
N ALA A 263 5.65 4.62 -7.10
CA ALA A 263 4.98 3.96 -5.99
C ALA A 263 5.93 3.05 -5.23
N THR A 264 6.38 1.99 -5.87
CA THR A 264 7.30 1.01 -5.27
C THR A 264 8.42 0.66 -6.23
N LEU A 265 9.54 0.24 -5.67
CA LEU A 265 10.72 -0.21 -6.40
C LEU A 265 10.89 -1.71 -6.22
N SER A 266 11.30 -2.40 -7.27
CA SER A 266 11.82 -3.76 -7.18
C SER A 266 13.23 -3.83 -7.78
N CYS A 267 14.09 -4.62 -7.17
CA CYS A 267 15.45 -4.88 -7.64
C CYS A 267 15.73 -6.37 -7.54
N THR A 268 15.18 -7.13 -8.48
CA THR A 268 15.20 -8.58 -8.45
C THR A 268 16.24 -9.08 -9.45
N HIS A 269 17.21 -9.86 -8.97
CA HIS A 269 18.32 -10.38 -9.78
C HIS A 269 19.09 -9.29 -10.57
N GLY A 270 19.20 -8.09 -10.00
CA GLY A 270 19.90 -6.95 -10.61
C GLY A 270 19.06 -6.11 -11.58
N LEU A 271 17.80 -6.49 -11.82
CA LEU A 271 16.87 -5.74 -12.64
C LEU A 271 16.13 -4.70 -11.80
N PHE A 272 16.42 -3.42 -12.02
CA PHE A 272 15.74 -2.32 -11.34
C PHE A 272 14.45 -1.93 -12.06
N THR A 273 13.32 -2.00 -11.37
CA THR A 273 12.00 -1.65 -11.91
C THR A 273 11.23 -0.78 -10.92
N VAL A 274 10.30 0.01 -11.46
CA VAL A 274 9.45 0.92 -10.69
C VAL A 274 7.99 0.71 -11.09
N LYS A 275 7.11 0.66 -10.09
CA LYS A 275 5.68 0.85 -10.32
C LYS A 275 5.36 2.32 -10.31
N VAL A 276 4.61 2.78 -11.31
CA VAL A 276 4.21 4.17 -11.51
C VAL A 276 2.69 4.23 -11.53
N LYS A 277 2.13 5.13 -10.74
CA LYS A 277 0.72 5.50 -10.74
C LYS A 277 0.52 6.64 -11.74
N ALA A 278 -0.29 6.43 -12.78
CA ALA A 278 -0.64 7.44 -13.77
C ALA A 278 -2.17 7.55 -13.91
N GLY A 279 -2.77 8.64 -13.41
CA GLY A 279 -4.23 8.81 -13.35
C GLY A 279 -4.90 7.72 -12.52
N LEU A 280 -5.72 6.88 -13.17
CA LEU A 280 -6.33 5.68 -12.56
C LEU A 280 -5.57 4.38 -12.84
N SER A 281 -4.55 4.42 -13.70
CA SER A 281 -3.80 3.27 -14.19
C SER A 281 -2.49 3.07 -13.42
N ASP A 282 -1.95 1.85 -13.49
CA ASP A 282 -0.62 1.51 -13.02
C ASP A 282 0.27 1.04 -14.17
N GLU A 283 1.55 1.30 -14.05
CA GLU A 283 2.56 0.87 -15.00
C GLU A 283 3.76 0.29 -14.28
N ILE A 284 4.30 -0.80 -14.81
CA ILE A 284 5.61 -1.32 -14.42
C ILE A 284 6.62 -0.86 -15.44
N ARG A 285 7.64 -0.12 -15.01
CA ARG A 285 8.67 0.47 -15.87
C ARG A 285 10.08 -0.01 -15.52
N LEU A 286 10.94 -0.03 -16.54
CA LEU A 286 12.40 -0.13 -16.41
C LEU A 286 12.98 1.29 -16.44
N GLY A 287 13.57 1.73 -15.32
CA GLY A 287 13.98 3.13 -15.18
C GLY A 287 12.80 4.09 -15.33
N ASN A 288 13.00 5.22 -16.02
CA ASN A 288 11.98 6.26 -16.16
C ASN A 288 11.02 6.05 -17.35
N ASP A 289 11.55 5.62 -18.50
CA ASP A 289 10.84 5.84 -19.78
C ASP A 289 10.35 4.54 -20.44
N THR A 290 10.83 3.37 -19.99
CA THR A 290 10.48 2.10 -20.65
C THR A 290 9.35 1.42 -19.90
N VAL A 291 8.13 1.56 -20.40
CA VAL A 291 6.96 0.80 -19.91
C VAL A 291 7.13 -0.67 -20.29
N ILE A 292 7.25 -1.55 -19.30
CA ILE A 292 7.22 -3.00 -19.50
C ILE A 292 5.77 -3.44 -19.66
N PHE A 293 4.89 -3.00 -18.74
CA PHE A 293 3.50 -3.41 -18.69
C PHE A 293 2.61 -2.29 -18.15
N PRO A 294 1.62 -1.81 -18.94
CA PRO A 294 0.54 -0.95 -18.45
C PRO A 294 -0.69 -1.77 -18.03
N ASP A 295 -1.41 -1.31 -16.99
CA ASP A 295 -2.69 -1.87 -16.56
C ASP A 295 -3.68 -0.78 -16.17
N GLU A 296 -4.93 -0.93 -16.58
CA GLU A 296 -6.03 -0.04 -16.21
C GLU A 296 -6.53 -0.29 -14.78
N HIS A 297 -6.12 -1.42 -14.19
CA HIS A 297 -6.41 -1.76 -12.81
C HIS A 297 -5.16 -1.60 -11.94
N GLU A 298 -5.38 -1.29 -10.67
CA GLU A 298 -4.31 -1.17 -9.69
C GLU A 298 -3.55 -2.50 -9.55
N ILE A 299 -2.23 -2.40 -9.64
CA ILE A 299 -1.29 -3.47 -9.37
C ILE A 299 -0.88 -3.32 -7.91
N LYS A 300 -1.28 -4.27 -7.04
CA LYS A 300 -1.02 -4.17 -5.61
C LYS A 300 0.43 -4.54 -5.29
N ASP A 301 0.76 -5.82 -5.47
CA ASP A 301 2.12 -6.36 -5.36
C ASP A 301 2.58 -6.90 -6.71
N TRP A 302 3.88 -6.89 -6.94
CA TRP A 302 4.45 -7.29 -8.22
C TRP A 302 5.93 -7.63 -8.10
N ASP A 303 6.43 -8.44 -9.03
CA ASP A 303 7.84 -8.72 -9.19
C ASP A 303 8.18 -8.99 -10.66
N VAL A 304 9.40 -8.66 -11.09
CA VAL A 304 9.87 -8.82 -12.46
C VAL A 304 11.24 -9.48 -12.47
N VAL A 305 11.41 -10.48 -13.35
CA VAL A 305 12.73 -11.02 -13.68
C VAL A 305 12.98 -10.98 -15.18
N GLU A 306 14.23 -10.76 -15.57
CA GLU A 306 14.66 -10.91 -16.96
C GLU A 306 15.13 -12.36 -17.18
N THR A 307 14.58 -13.00 -18.20
CA THR A 307 14.98 -14.35 -18.61
C THR A 307 16.33 -14.31 -19.33
N LYS A 308 16.97 -15.48 -19.48
CA LYS A 308 18.21 -15.60 -20.28
C LYS A 308 18.04 -15.17 -21.75
N LYS A 309 16.81 -15.14 -22.27
CA LYS A 309 16.50 -14.69 -23.64
C LYS A 309 16.31 -13.17 -23.74
N GLY A 310 16.29 -12.47 -22.59
CA GLY A 310 16.05 -11.03 -22.51
C GLY A 310 14.57 -10.63 -22.48
N ASP A 311 13.66 -11.61 -22.40
CA ASP A 311 12.23 -11.40 -22.14
C ASP A 311 12.01 -11.11 -20.65
N TYR A 312 10.97 -10.35 -20.32
CA TYR A 312 10.58 -10.10 -18.93
C TYR A 312 9.44 -11.00 -18.51
N VAL A 313 9.59 -11.67 -17.38
CA VAL A 313 8.48 -12.33 -16.69
C VAL A 313 8.03 -11.41 -15.57
N LEU A 314 6.75 -11.10 -15.55
CA LEU A 314 6.10 -10.29 -14.52
C LEU A 314 5.05 -11.16 -13.81
N SER A 315 5.07 -11.12 -12.49
CA SER A 315 4.02 -11.66 -11.63
C SER A 315 3.45 -10.55 -10.78
N MET A 316 2.15 -10.58 -10.52
CA MET A 316 1.47 -9.52 -9.77
C MET A 316 0.21 -10.00 -9.06
N THR A 317 -0.18 -9.28 -8.02
CA THR A 317 -1.53 -9.33 -7.47
C THR A 317 -2.32 -8.15 -8.02
N LYS A 318 -3.46 -8.44 -8.63
CA LYS A 318 -4.39 -7.41 -9.05
C LYS A 318 -5.83 -7.85 -8.87
N SER A 319 -6.70 -6.87 -8.73
CA SER A 319 -8.14 -7.06 -8.57
C SER A 319 -8.89 -6.13 -9.52
N SER A 320 -10.21 -6.30 -9.59
CA SER A 320 -11.11 -5.37 -10.31
C SER A 320 -12.37 -5.20 -9.48
N ILE A 321 -13.24 -4.26 -9.84
CA ILE A 321 -14.32 -3.87 -8.92
C ILE A 321 -15.30 -5.00 -8.56
N SER A 322 -15.34 -6.04 -9.38
CA SER A 322 -16.18 -7.22 -9.19
C SER A 322 -15.39 -8.51 -8.92
N ARG A 323 -14.05 -8.46 -8.88
CA ARG A 323 -13.20 -9.65 -8.75
C ARG A 323 -12.13 -9.39 -7.71
N PRO A 324 -12.12 -10.12 -6.58
CA PRO A 324 -11.07 -10.04 -5.56
C PRO A 324 -9.67 -10.27 -6.14
N ALA A 325 -8.66 -9.91 -5.35
CA ALA A 325 -7.27 -10.05 -5.76
C ALA A 325 -6.91 -11.51 -6.04
N GLU A 326 -6.23 -11.74 -7.15
CA GLU A 326 -5.65 -13.01 -7.56
C GLU A 326 -4.23 -12.76 -8.07
N VAL A 327 -3.41 -13.82 -8.12
CA VAL A 327 -2.08 -13.78 -8.69
C VAL A 327 -2.16 -14.01 -10.20
N TYR A 328 -1.49 -13.16 -10.95
CA TYR A 328 -1.37 -13.25 -12.41
C TYR A 328 0.09 -13.25 -12.81
N SER A 329 0.38 -13.84 -13.98
CA SER A 329 1.68 -13.72 -14.63
C SER A 329 1.54 -13.38 -16.11
N LEU A 330 2.58 -12.80 -16.67
CA LEU A 330 2.77 -12.67 -18.10
C LEU A 330 4.25 -12.71 -18.45
N THR A 331 4.54 -13.07 -19.70
CA THR A 331 5.87 -12.91 -20.30
C THR A 331 5.76 -11.85 -21.38
N VAL A 332 6.63 -10.86 -21.33
CA VAL A 332 6.73 -9.75 -22.28
C VAL A 332 8.04 -9.87 -23.03
N SER A 333 7.97 -10.14 -24.33
CA SER A 333 9.16 -10.08 -25.17
C SER A 333 9.66 -8.65 -25.34
N ARG A 334 10.93 -8.47 -25.72
CA ARG A 334 11.49 -7.12 -25.91
C ARG A 334 10.72 -6.29 -26.95
N GLU A 335 10.14 -6.93 -27.96
CA GLU A 335 9.37 -6.28 -29.04
C GLU A 335 7.92 -5.95 -28.66
N GLU A 336 7.43 -6.51 -27.55
CA GLU A 336 6.07 -6.34 -27.06
C GLU A 336 5.96 -5.40 -25.86
N ARG A 337 7.07 -4.80 -25.42
CA ARG A 337 7.08 -3.82 -24.31
C ARG A 337 6.06 -2.71 -24.55
N GLY A 338 5.35 -2.34 -23.48
CA GLY A 338 4.32 -1.30 -23.52
C GLY A 338 3.00 -1.73 -24.14
N LYS A 339 2.86 -2.99 -24.59
CA LYS A 339 1.59 -3.56 -25.05
C LYS A 339 0.91 -4.32 -23.92
N ALA A 340 -0.42 -4.42 -24.01
CA ALA A 340 -1.18 -5.36 -23.20
C ALA A 340 -0.77 -6.79 -23.58
N GLY A 341 0.01 -7.45 -22.73
CA GLY A 341 0.42 -8.85 -22.91
C GLY A 341 -0.70 -9.84 -22.59
N LYS A 342 -0.51 -11.12 -22.96
CA LYS A 342 -1.45 -12.20 -22.56
C LYS A 342 -1.28 -12.51 -21.07
N LEU A 343 -2.16 -11.95 -20.25
CA LEU A 343 -2.19 -12.19 -18.83
C LEU A 343 -2.78 -13.58 -18.51
N VAL A 344 -2.07 -14.36 -17.67
CA VAL A 344 -2.52 -15.67 -17.19
C VAL A 344 -2.79 -15.59 -15.69
N ARG A 345 -4.03 -15.91 -15.29
CA ARG A 345 -4.41 -16.00 -13.88
C ARG A 345 -3.90 -17.32 -13.29
N LEU A 346 -3.05 -17.24 -12.27
CA LEU A 346 -2.41 -18.41 -11.65
C LEU A 346 -3.24 -19.01 -10.52
N THR A 347 -4.15 -18.24 -9.94
CA THR A 347 -4.92 -18.61 -8.74
C THR A 347 -6.42 -18.42 -8.92
N SER A 348 -7.19 -19.07 -8.04
CA SER A 348 -8.64 -18.90 -7.97
C SER A 348 -9.13 -18.93 -6.51
N HIS A 349 -8.40 -18.27 -5.62
CA HIS A 349 -8.66 -18.24 -4.18
C HIS A 349 -10.10 -17.83 -3.88
N ASN A 350 -10.58 -16.76 -4.53
CA ASN A 350 -11.88 -16.16 -4.23
C ASN A 350 -12.91 -16.37 -5.35
N ARG A 351 -12.89 -17.54 -5.99
CA ARG A 351 -13.74 -17.83 -7.17
C ARG A 351 -15.24 -17.66 -6.92
N THR A 352 -15.71 -17.88 -5.70
CA THR A 352 -17.13 -17.80 -5.34
C THR A 352 -17.63 -16.36 -5.45
N ILE A 353 -16.93 -15.42 -4.82
CA ILE A 353 -17.25 -13.98 -4.88
C ILE A 353 -17.06 -13.45 -6.31
N ALA A 354 -15.99 -13.85 -7.00
CA ALA A 354 -15.71 -13.39 -8.36
C ALA A 354 -16.82 -13.75 -9.37
N ARG A 355 -17.59 -14.83 -9.13
CA ARG A 355 -18.72 -15.24 -9.99
C ARG A 355 -19.96 -14.36 -9.83
N LEU A 356 -20.08 -13.63 -8.73
CA LEU A 356 -21.23 -12.76 -8.48
C LEU A 356 -21.25 -11.54 -9.41
N ASN A 357 -20.09 -11.14 -9.92
CA ASN A 357 -19.92 -10.02 -10.83
C ASN A 357 -20.70 -8.78 -10.38
N LEU A 358 -20.47 -8.29 -9.15
CA LEU A 358 -21.43 -7.43 -8.44
C LEU A 358 -21.69 -6.06 -9.07
N SER A 359 -20.74 -5.52 -9.83
CA SER A 359 -20.72 -4.11 -10.17
C SER A 359 -20.06 -3.77 -11.50
N THR A 360 -20.40 -2.59 -11.99
CA THR A 360 -19.74 -1.89 -13.10
C THR A 360 -19.21 -0.55 -12.61
N ALA A 361 -18.16 -0.04 -13.25
CA ALA A 361 -17.56 1.25 -12.95
C ALA A 361 -17.64 2.16 -14.17
N GLN A 362 -17.87 3.44 -13.96
CA GLN A 362 -17.79 4.49 -14.98
C GLN A 362 -17.08 5.71 -14.38
N ALA A 363 -16.29 6.41 -15.20
CA ALA A 363 -15.63 7.63 -14.76
C ALA A 363 -16.63 8.78 -14.61
N VAL A 364 -16.41 9.62 -13.60
CA VAL A 364 -17.08 10.92 -13.40
C VAL A 364 -15.99 11.98 -13.50
N ARG A 365 -16.21 13.01 -14.33
CA ARG A 365 -15.22 14.06 -14.59
C ARG A 365 -15.88 15.42 -14.66
N CYS A 366 -15.27 16.41 -14.02
CA CYS A 366 -15.65 17.81 -14.04
C CYS A 366 -14.42 18.69 -13.81
N ASP A 367 -14.54 20.00 -13.96
CA ASP A 367 -13.50 20.92 -13.52
C ASP A 367 -13.68 21.23 -12.02
N SER A 368 -12.58 21.54 -11.32
CA SER A 368 -12.63 22.05 -9.95
C SER A 368 -13.42 23.35 -9.88
N ALA A 369 -13.98 23.67 -8.72
CA ALA A 369 -14.78 24.89 -8.53
C ALA A 369 -14.04 26.18 -8.88
N ASP A 370 -12.71 26.19 -8.74
CA ASP A 370 -11.83 27.31 -9.12
C ASP A 370 -11.37 27.29 -10.59
N GLY A 371 -11.78 26.29 -11.38
CA GLY A 371 -11.44 26.12 -12.79
C GLY A 371 -9.97 25.80 -13.07
N THR A 372 -9.16 25.51 -12.04
CA THR A 372 -7.71 25.32 -12.21
C THR A 372 -7.32 23.89 -12.58
N THR A 373 -8.17 22.91 -12.27
CA THR A 373 -7.81 21.49 -12.36
C THR A 373 -8.99 20.65 -12.82
N ALA A 374 -8.79 19.84 -13.86
CA ALA A 374 -9.75 18.78 -14.20
C ALA A 374 -9.74 17.70 -13.10
N LEU A 375 -10.91 17.31 -12.61
CA LEU A 375 -11.12 16.30 -11.58
C LEU A 375 -11.61 14.98 -12.20
N GLU A 376 -11.31 13.88 -11.51
CA GLU A 376 -11.84 12.57 -11.87
C GLU A 376 -12.27 11.78 -10.63
N GLY A 377 -13.25 10.91 -10.82
CA GLY A 377 -13.71 9.95 -9.83
C GLY A 377 -14.35 8.75 -10.51
N LEU A 378 -14.78 7.78 -9.71
CA LEU A 378 -15.43 6.57 -10.19
C LEU A 378 -16.84 6.48 -9.60
N PHE A 379 -17.84 6.31 -10.46
CA PHE A 379 -19.17 5.92 -10.04
C PHE A 379 -19.36 4.42 -10.28
N LEU A 380 -19.68 3.70 -9.20
CA LEU A 380 -19.99 2.29 -9.23
C LEU A 380 -21.50 2.10 -9.22
N SER A 381 -21.95 1.16 -10.04
CA SER A 381 -23.35 0.73 -10.08
C SER A 381 -23.43 -0.78 -10.00
N PRO A 382 -24.50 -1.34 -9.41
CA PRO A 382 -24.76 -2.76 -9.45
C PRO A 382 -24.78 -3.27 -10.90
N SER A 383 -24.25 -4.46 -11.14
CA SER A 383 -24.27 -5.06 -12.46
C SER A 383 -25.64 -5.64 -12.81
N LYS A 384 -25.91 -5.82 -14.11
CA LYS A 384 -26.92 -6.77 -14.57
C LYS A 384 -26.39 -8.18 -14.26
N SER A 385 -26.95 -8.87 -13.27
CA SER A 385 -26.61 -10.29 -13.05
C SER A 385 -27.26 -11.11 -14.15
N SER A 386 -26.66 -12.24 -14.50
CA SER A 386 -27.27 -13.22 -15.41
C SER A 386 -28.57 -13.82 -14.86
N ALA A 387 -28.89 -13.65 -13.57
CA ALA A 387 -30.07 -14.22 -12.91
C ALA A 387 -31.23 -13.23 -12.73
N ASP A 388 -31.02 -11.94 -12.94
CA ASP A 388 -32.03 -10.90 -12.73
C ASP A 388 -31.91 -9.84 -13.82
N GLU A 389 -32.85 -9.89 -14.77
CA GLU A 389 -32.87 -9.06 -15.99
C GLU A 389 -33.35 -7.63 -15.74
N THR A 390 -33.78 -7.31 -14.51
CA THR A 390 -34.33 -5.99 -14.18
C THR A 390 -33.26 -4.90 -14.33
N PRO A 391 -33.47 -3.87 -15.17
CA PRO A 391 -32.51 -2.78 -15.32
C PRO A 391 -32.36 -2.01 -14.01
N VAL A 392 -31.11 -1.71 -13.63
CA VAL A 392 -30.81 -0.78 -12.52
C VAL A 392 -31.28 0.62 -12.93
N GLN A 393 -32.31 1.13 -12.26
CA GLN A 393 -32.86 2.45 -12.52
C GLN A 393 -32.00 3.53 -11.85
N LYS A 394 -31.52 4.49 -12.64
CA LYS A 394 -30.82 5.67 -12.18
C LYS A 394 -31.79 6.87 -12.13
N PRO A 395 -31.57 7.88 -11.27
CA PRO A 395 -30.45 8.03 -10.35
C PRO A 395 -30.53 7.08 -9.14
N LEU A 396 -29.39 6.75 -8.54
CA LEU A 396 -29.32 5.82 -7.40
C LEU A 396 -29.11 6.57 -6.08
N PRO A 397 -29.76 6.14 -4.98
CA PRO A 397 -29.24 6.40 -3.63
C PRO A 397 -27.74 6.12 -3.59
N THR A 398 -26.93 7.07 -3.15
CA THR A 398 -25.48 7.00 -3.33
C THR A 398 -24.73 7.15 -2.02
N ALA A 399 -23.77 6.24 -1.81
CA ALA A 399 -22.70 6.44 -0.85
C ALA A 399 -21.50 7.14 -1.51
N VAL A 400 -21.12 8.31 -1.02
CA VAL A 400 -19.89 9.00 -1.42
C VAL A 400 -18.78 8.49 -0.52
N LEU A 401 -17.91 7.64 -1.05
CA LEU A 401 -16.82 7.00 -0.30
C LEU A 401 -15.49 7.69 -0.62
N ILE A 402 -15.01 8.50 0.32
CA ILE A 402 -13.84 9.36 0.17
C ILE A 402 -12.60 8.62 0.67
N HIS A 403 -11.55 8.57 -0.14
CA HIS A 403 -10.31 7.88 0.25
C HIS A 403 -9.51 8.66 1.31
N GLY A 404 -8.82 7.90 2.19
CA GLY A 404 -7.83 8.44 3.12
C GLY A 404 -6.49 8.75 2.45
N GLY A 405 -5.50 9.18 3.23
CA GLY A 405 -4.22 9.66 2.73
C GLY A 405 -3.83 10.97 3.42
N PRO A 406 -3.70 12.10 2.70
CA PRO A 406 -4.38 12.41 1.43
C PRO A 406 -3.71 11.83 0.19
N TYR A 407 -2.43 11.44 0.27
CA TYR A 407 -1.66 10.95 -0.87
C TYR A 407 -1.98 9.50 -1.25
N ASP A 408 -3.22 9.25 -1.63
CA ASP A 408 -3.71 8.00 -2.21
C ASP A 408 -4.61 8.31 -3.41
N ARG A 409 -5.19 7.29 -4.04
CA ARG A 409 -6.26 7.46 -5.02
C ARG A 409 -7.24 6.31 -4.95
N THR A 410 -8.43 6.54 -5.46
CA THR A 410 -9.41 5.50 -5.71
C THR A 410 -9.26 4.98 -7.14
N THR A 411 -9.30 3.66 -7.27
CA THR A 411 -9.21 2.94 -8.55
C THR A 411 -10.36 1.94 -8.64
N THR A 412 -10.40 1.13 -9.69
CA THR A 412 -11.34 0.01 -9.82
C THR A 412 -10.92 -1.21 -9.00
N ARG A 413 -10.03 -1.12 -8.02
CA ARG A 413 -9.65 -2.27 -7.20
C ARG A 413 -10.83 -2.86 -6.43
N PHE A 414 -10.88 -4.18 -6.30
CA PHE A 414 -11.70 -4.83 -5.28
C PHE A 414 -11.09 -4.51 -3.92
N ASP A 415 -11.85 -3.86 -3.07
CA ASP A 415 -11.43 -3.51 -1.72
C ASP A 415 -12.59 -3.80 -0.77
N THR A 416 -12.25 -4.39 0.38
CA THR A 416 -13.16 -4.68 1.48
C THR A 416 -12.68 -4.03 2.78
N ALA A 417 -11.51 -3.40 2.78
CA ALA A 417 -10.86 -2.83 3.95
C ALA A 417 -11.39 -1.43 4.31
N TYR A 418 -11.25 -1.11 5.60
CA TYR A 418 -11.49 0.19 6.24
C TYR A 418 -12.90 0.78 6.03
N TYR A 419 -13.17 1.38 4.87
CA TYR A 419 -14.38 2.14 4.53
C TYR A 419 -15.00 1.72 3.19
N ARG A 420 -14.36 0.81 2.46
CA ARG A 420 -14.81 0.38 1.12
C ARG A 420 -15.67 -0.88 1.22
N TRP A 421 -16.80 -0.80 1.92
CA TRP A 421 -17.86 -1.84 1.90
C TRP A 421 -18.59 -1.91 0.56
N SER A 422 -17.92 -1.50 -0.51
CA SER A 422 -18.47 -1.37 -1.86
C SER A 422 -19.09 -2.67 -2.33
N PRO A 423 -18.49 -3.87 -2.13
CA PRO A 423 -19.13 -5.13 -2.51
C PRO A 423 -20.47 -5.35 -1.81
N LEU A 424 -20.58 -5.01 -0.52
CA LEU A 424 -21.81 -5.16 0.27
C LEU A 424 -22.88 -4.16 -0.12
N LEU A 425 -22.52 -2.89 -0.30
CA LEU A 425 -23.45 -1.87 -0.76
C LEU A 425 -23.97 -2.18 -2.17
N LEU A 426 -23.09 -2.65 -3.07
CA LEU A 426 -23.47 -2.98 -4.45
C LEU A 426 -24.28 -4.29 -4.52
N SER A 427 -24.13 -5.21 -3.57
CA SER A 427 -24.91 -6.46 -3.54
C SER A 427 -26.39 -6.23 -3.22
N THR A 428 -26.76 -5.11 -2.60
CA THR A 428 -28.16 -4.72 -2.36
C THR A 428 -28.93 -4.32 -3.63
N ARG A 429 -28.21 -4.08 -4.74
CA ARG A 429 -28.76 -3.72 -6.06
C ARG A 429 -29.59 -2.43 -6.15
N ASN A 430 -29.59 -1.60 -5.11
CA ASN A 430 -30.32 -0.34 -5.10
C ASN A 430 -29.45 0.88 -4.71
N ASN A 431 -28.14 0.69 -4.50
CA ASN A 431 -27.21 1.75 -4.14
C ASN A 431 -26.15 1.96 -5.24
N GLY A 432 -25.83 3.21 -5.51
CA GLY A 432 -24.64 3.64 -6.23
C GLY A 432 -23.52 4.02 -5.26
N ILE A 433 -22.29 4.08 -5.77
CA ILE A 433 -21.14 4.55 -4.99
C ILE A 433 -20.36 5.55 -5.81
N LEU A 434 -20.14 6.75 -5.28
CA LEU A 434 -19.22 7.71 -5.87
C LEU A 434 -17.91 7.70 -5.08
N MET A 435 -16.80 7.50 -5.77
CA MET A 435 -15.46 7.53 -5.19
C MET A 435 -14.66 8.65 -5.84
N PRO A 436 -14.57 9.83 -5.19
CA PRO A 436 -13.88 11.00 -5.74
C PRO A 436 -12.36 10.88 -5.56
N ASN A 437 -11.59 11.36 -6.55
CA ASN A 437 -10.16 11.63 -6.41
C ASN A 437 -9.95 13.15 -6.40
N TYR A 438 -9.71 13.69 -5.22
CA TYR A 438 -9.54 15.13 -4.95
C TYR A 438 -8.07 15.57 -5.06
N ARG A 439 -7.82 16.88 -5.24
CA ARG A 439 -6.47 17.47 -5.20
C ARG A 439 -5.77 17.19 -3.88
N GLY A 440 -4.49 16.85 -3.93
CA GLY A 440 -3.73 16.28 -2.80
C GLY A 440 -3.50 14.77 -2.92
N GLY A 441 -4.27 14.10 -3.79
CA GLY A 441 -4.14 12.67 -4.08
C GLY A 441 -2.89 12.28 -4.89
N SER A 442 -2.72 10.97 -5.09
CA SER A 442 -1.63 10.37 -5.86
C SER A 442 -2.02 10.07 -7.32
N GLY A 443 -1.03 9.78 -8.16
CA GLY A 443 -1.20 9.41 -9.58
C GLY A 443 -1.19 10.57 -10.56
N ARG A 444 -1.05 11.81 -10.08
CA ARG A 444 -1.10 13.04 -10.90
C ARG A 444 0.08 13.99 -10.67
N GLY A 445 1.15 13.47 -10.06
CA GLY A 445 2.39 14.19 -9.82
C GLY A 445 2.41 15.11 -8.60
N GLU A 446 3.58 15.69 -8.37
CA GLU A 446 3.94 16.50 -7.21
C GLU A 446 3.09 17.77 -7.09
N ALA A 447 2.81 18.45 -8.21
CA ALA A 447 1.98 19.65 -8.19
C ALA A 447 0.54 19.36 -7.72
N PHE A 448 -0.02 18.23 -8.15
CA PHE A 448 -1.35 17.80 -7.71
C PHE A 448 -1.35 17.37 -6.23
N ALA A 449 -0.28 16.71 -5.77
CA ALA A 449 -0.11 16.30 -4.38
C ALA A 449 0.09 17.48 -3.42
N ALA A 450 0.81 18.51 -3.86
CA ALA A 450 1.16 19.67 -3.05
C ALA A 450 -0.06 20.50 -2.62
N TYR A 451 -1.23 20.34 -3.26
CA TYR A 451 -2.48 20.96 -2.82
C TYR A 451 -2.90 20.57 -1.41
N ALA A 452 -2.44 19.43 -0.87
CA ALA A 452 -2.75 19.02 0.49
C ALA A 452 -2.04 19.86 1.57
N ARG A 453 -0.86 20.42 1.26
CA ARG A 453 0.00 21.08 2.24
C ARG A 453 -0.65 22.36 2.77
N GLY A 454 -0.97 22.38 4.06
CA GLY A 454 -1.59 23.53 4.74
C GLY A 454 -2.98 23.91 4.24
N ARG A 455 -3.69 22.99 3.59
CA ARG A 455 -4.95 23.31 2.87
C ARG A 455 -6.01 22.23 3.02
N MET A 456 -5.85 21.33 3.98
CA MET A 456 -6.74 20.19 4.21
C MET A 456 -8.16 20.63 4.60
N GLY A 457 -9.17 20.27 3.83
CA GLY A 457 -10.56 20.70 4.06
C GLY A 457 -10.94 21.98 3.31
N THR A 458 -10.07 22.45 2.41
CA THR A 458 -10.33 23.59 1.52
C THR A 458 -10.63 23.09 0.10
N VAL A 459 -9.60 22.96 -0.75
CA VAL A 459 -9.70 22.57 -2.16
C VAL A 459 -10.14 21.13 -2.35
N ASP A 460 -9.70 20.24 -1.47
CA ASP A 460 -10.08 18.82 -1.46
C ASP A 460 -11.56 18.63 -1.14
N TYR A 461 -12.10 19.39 -0.18
CA TYR A 461 -13.53 19.45 0.09
C TYR A 461 -14.31 19.92 -1.15
N ASP A 462 -13.91 21.05 -1.75
CA ASP A 462 -14.58 21.61 -2.93
C ASP A 462 -14.55 20.67 -4.15
N ASP A 463 -13.46 19.91 -4.30
CA ASP A 463 -13.34 18.91 -5.36
C ASP A 463 -14.33 17.75 -5.15
N VAL A 464 -14.50 17.29 -3.90
CA VAL A 464 -15.51 16.27 -3.58
C VAL A 464 -16.92 16.78 -3.88
N ILE A 465 -17.26 18.01 -3.48
CA ILE A 465 -18.55 18.63 -3.78
C ILE A 465 -18.78 18.71 -5.31
N SER A 466 -17.78 19.17 -6.05
CA SER A 466 -17.84 19.30 -7.52
C SER A 466 -18.11 17.96 -8.21
N LEU A 467 -17.52 16.87 -7.71
CA LEU A 467 -17.75 15.52 -8.24
C LEU A 467 -19.13 14.96 -7.86
N VAL A 468 -19.67 15.31 -6.68
CA VAL A 468 -21.05 14.97 -6.29
C VAL A 468 -22.05 15.70 -7.18
N ASP A 469 -21.87 17.00 -7.38
CA ASP A 469 -22.70 17.82 -8.27
C ASP A 469 -22.69 17.29 -9.70
N GLU A 470 -21.51 16.89 -10.19
CA GLU A 470 -21.39 16.24 -11.49
C GLU A 470 -22.17 14.92 -11.55
N GLY A 471 -22.08 14.09 -10.50
CA GLY A 471 -22.84 12.86 -10.39
C GLY A 471 -24.36 13.09 -10.43
N ILE A 472 -24.85 14.16 -9.80
CA ILE A 472 -26.27 14.55 -9.83
C ILE A 472 -26.66 15.05 -11.23
N ARG A 473 -25.86 15.97 -11.80
CA ARG A 473 -26.10 16.57 -13.12
C ARG A 473 -26.14 15.52 -14.24
N SER A 474 -25.27 14.51 -14.14
CA SER A 474 -25.21 13.38 -15.06
C SER A 474 -26.27 12.30 -14.79
N GLY A 475 -27.17 12.51 -13.84
CA GLY A 475 -28.30 11.60 -13.54
C GLY A 475 -27.88 10.29 -12.88
N LEU A 476 -26.70 10.24 -12.27
CA LEU A 476 -26.16 9.05 -11.61
C LEU A 476 -26.55 8.99 -10.14
N VAL A 477 -26.42 10.13 -9.46
CA VAL A 477 -26.62 10.30 -8.03
C VAL A 477 -28.01 10.85 -7.75
N ASP A 478 -28.75 10.20 -6.86
CA ASP A 478 -30.02 10.72 -6.36
C ASP A 478 -29.72 11.81 -5.32
N ARG A 479 -29.96 13.07 -5.73
CA ARG A 479 -29.80 14.27 -4.89
C ARG A 479 -30.56 14.24 -3.56
N HIS A 480 -31.57 13.37 -3.41
CA HIS A 480 -32.35 13.24 -2.19
C HIS A 480 -31.86 12.11 -1.28
N ASN A 481 -30.93 11.27 -1.73
CA ASN A 481 -30.47 10.09 -1.01
C ASN A 481 -28.95 9.95 -1.11
N ILE A 482 -28.23 10.82 -0.39
CA ILE A 482 -26.77 10.81 -0.34
C ILE A 482 -26.31 10.52 1.09
N VAL A 483 -25.43 9.54 1.26
CA VAL A 483 -24.65 9.33 2.48
C VAL A 483 -23.18 9.52 2.15
N VAL A 484 -22.39 10.00 3.12
CA VAL A 484 -20.93 10.17 2.95
C VAL A 484 -20.19 9.25 3.92
N GLY A 485 -19.04 8.75 3.52
CA GLY A 485 -18.16 8.05 4.45
C GLY A 485 -16.72 7.99 3.99
N GLY A 486 -15.82 7.80 4.94
CA GLY A 486 -14.39 7.69 4.66
C GLY A 486 -13.60 7.46 5.93
N TRP A 487 -12.32 7.15 5.76
CA TRP A 487 -11.39 6.93 6.87
C TRP A 487 -10.18 7.87 6.78
N SER A 488 -9.56 8.24 7.90
CA SER A 488 -8.43 9.19 7.93
C SER A 488 -8.84 10.51 7.24
N GLN A 489 -8.13 10.99 6.22
CA GLN A 489 -8.54 12.21 5.49
C GLN A 489 -9.96 12.14 4.94
N GLY A 490 -10.39 10.98 4.43
CA GLY A 490 -11.77 10.80 3.98
C GLY A 490 -12.78 10.89 5.12
N GLY A 491 -12.38 10.53 6.35
CA GLY A 491 -13.17 10.71 7.56
C GLY A 491 -13.30 12.18 7.96
N PHE A 492 -12.20 12.95 7.88
CA PHE A 492 -12.21 14.39 8.09
C PHE A 492 -13.13 15.11 7.09
N LEU A 493 -12.99 14.82 5.79
CA LEU A 493 -13.88 15.38 4.76
C LEU A 493 -15.34 14.97 4.96
N SER A 494 -15.59 13.75 5.46
CA SER A 494 -16.94 13.30 5.83
C SER A 494 -17.53 14.11 6.99
N TYR A 495 -16.73 14.45 8.02
CA TYR A 495 -17.15 15.36 9.10
C TYR A 495 -17.52 16.73 8.54
N LEU A 496 -16.67 17.29 7.67
CA LEU A 496 -16.95 18.58 7.04
C LEU A 496 -18.25 18.54 6.24
N MET A 497 -18.47 17.53 5.40
CA MET A 497 -19.72 17.39 4.63
C MET A 497 -20.97 17.18 5.49
N ALA A 498 -20.82 16.63 6.69
CA ALA A 498 -21.93 16.44 7.63
C ALA A 498 -22.36 17.76 8.30
N VAL A 499 -21.41 18.66 8.56
CA VAL A 499 -21.64 19.94 9.25
C VAL A 499 -21.88 21.09 8.28
N TRP A 500 -21.12 21.13 7.18
CA TRP A 500 -21.15 22.18 6.19
C TRP A 500 -22.13 21.92 5.05
N ARG A 501 -22.65 23.02 4.52
CA ARG A 501 -23.75 23.07 3.54
C ARG A 501 -23.52 22.13 2.37
N SER A 502 -24.38 21.12 2.27
CA SER A 502 -24.58 20.32 1.08
C SER A 502 -25.08 21.22 -0.07
N GLY A 503 -24.48 21.08 -1.26
CA GLY A 503 -24.36 22.10 -2.31
C GLY A 503 -25.62 22.90 -2.68
N SER A 504 -25.42 24.20 -2.91
CA SER A 504 -26.26 25.00 -3.81
C SER A 504 -25.63 24.86 -5.20
N LEU A 505 -26.37 24.38 -6.20
CA LEU A 505 -25.84 24.15 -7.56
C LEU A 505 -25.29 25.44 -8.23
N ASP A 506 -25.51 26.62 -7.63
CA ASP A 506 -25.05 27.92 -8.16
C ASP A 506 -24.66 28.96 -7.08
N GLY A 507 -24.50 28.55 -5.82
CA GLY A 507 -24.21 29.45 -4.69
C GLY A 507 -25.35 30.40 -4.30
N SER A 508 -26.52 30.33 -4.95
CA SER A 508 -27.68 31.16 -4.62
C SER A 508 -28.49 30.62 -3.43
N LYS A 509 -29.32 31.48 -2.82
CA LYS A 509 -30.27 31.09 -1.75
C LYS A 509 -31.15 29.96 -2.26
N ASP A 510 -31.26 28.90 -1.46
CA ASP A 510 -32.01 27.64 -1.68
C ASP A 510 -33.20 27.79 -2.65
N ASP A 511 -32.97 27.47 -3.93
CA ASP A 511 -33.93 27.54 -5.03
C ASP A 511 -34.68 26.21 -5.24
N GLY A 512 -34.56 25.28 -4.28
CA GLY A 512 -35.08 23.92 -4.39
C GLY A 512 -34.22 23.01 -5.28
N LYS A 513 -33.00 23.41 -5.67
CA LYS A 513 -32.00 22.55 -6.33
C LYS A 513 -30.88 22.06 -5.43
N SER A 514 -30.88 22.43 -4.15
CA SER A 514 -29.89 21.93 -3.18
C SER A 514 -30.06 20.44 -2.88
N TRP A 515 -28.97 19.80 -2.46
CA TRP A 515 -28.98 18.43 -1.91
C TRP A 515 -28.50 18.44 -0.45
N LYS A 516 -28.73 17.35 0.30
CA LYS A 516 -28.31 17.20 1.71
C LYS A 516 -27.76 15.80 1.96
N ILE A 517 -26.76 15.71 2.83
CA ILE A 517 -26.29 14.43 3.36
C ILE A 517 -27.31 13.89 4.38
N LYS A 518 -27.74 12.64 4.20
CA LYS A 518 -28.66 11.93 5.09
C LYS A 518 -27.97 11.19 6.24
N GLY A 519 -26.68 10.90 6.09
CA GLY A 519 -25.87 10.23 7.08
C GLY A 519 -24.40 10.29 6.72
N ALA A 520 -23.56 10.29 7.76
CA ALA A 520 -22.11 10.36 7.62
C ALA A 520 -21.44 9.24 8.44
N ILE A 521 -20.40 8.63 7.86
CA ILE A 521 -19.57 7.60 8.49
C ILE A 521 -18.12 8.11 8.51
N CYS A 522 -17.74 8.75 9.60
CA CYS A 522 -16.46 9.43 9.72
C CYS A 522 -15.50 8.58 10.57
N GLY A 523 -14.68 7.75 9.92
CA GLY A 523 -13.79 6.84 10.63
C GLY A 523 -12.38 7.39 10.81
N ALA A 524 -11.86 7.39 12.04
CA ALA A 524 -10.53 7.94 12.39
C ALA A 524 -10.19 9.26 11.66
N GLY A 525 -11.20 10.11 11.43
CA GLY A 525 -11.02 11.39 10.79
C GLY A 525 -10.43 12.38 11.77
N VAL A 526 -9.52 13.23 11.29
CA VAL A 526 -9.07 14.39 12.05
C VAL A 526 -10.29 15.25 12.39
N THR A 527 -10.42 15.69 13.63
CA THR A 527 -11.46 16.66 14.04
C THR A 527 -10.87 17.99 14.48
N ASP A 528 -9.59 17.97 14.84
CA ASP A 528 -8.79 19.09 15.32
C ASP A 528 -7.35 18.86 14.87
N TRP A 529 -6.85 19.73 14.00
CA TRP A 529 -5.54 19.59 13.37
C TRP A 529 -4.38 19.98 14.30
N ASP A 530 -4.62 20.87 15.27
CA ASP A 530 -3.62 21.23 16.28
C ASP A 530 -3.40 20.04 17.22
N MET A 531 -4.50 19.46 17.72
CA MET A 531 -4.44 18.27 18.54
C MET A 531 -3.83 17.09 17.77
N MET A 532 -4.15 16.91 16.49
CA MET A 532 -3.52 15.87 15.67
C MET A 532 -2.01 16.07 15.57
N SER A 533 -1.55 17.28 15.27
CA SER A 533 -0.12 17.62 15.20
C SER A 533 0.63 17.37 16.52
N MET A 534 -0.05 17.48 17.66
CA MET A 534 0.55 17.23 18.99
C MET A 534 0.48 15.77 19.45
N THR A 535 -0.49 14.98 18.98
CA THR A 535 -0.79 13.65 19.54
C THR A 535 -0.59 12.49 18.58
N SER A 536 -0.38 12.78 17.29
CA SER A 536 -0.07 11.79 16.27
C SER A 536 1.27 11.10 16.54
N ASP A 537 1.41 9.87 16.06
CA ASP A 537 2.71 9.19 15.91
C ASP A 537 3.50 9.70 14.68
N PHE A 538 2.88 10.59 13.89
CA PHE A 538 3.40 11.29 12.70
C PHE A 538 3.31 12.84 12.80
N PRO A 539 3.75 13.47 13.89
CA PRO A 539 3.47 14.89 14.15
C PRO A 539 4.09 15.86 13.13
N TRP A 540 5.22 15.53 12.50
CA TRP A 540 5.82 16.34 11.43
C TRP A 540 4.92 16.37 10.19
N SER A 541 4.47 15.20 9.74
CA SER A 541 3.60 15.10 8.56
C SER A 541 2.24 15.77 8.82
N GLU A 542 1.67 15.59 10.01
CA GLU A 542 0.38 16.21 10.36
C GLU A 542 0.50 17.73 10.43
N SER A 543 1.61 18.26 10.96
CA SER A 543 1.89 19.70 10.98
C SER A 543 2.00 20.28 9.57
N GLU A 544 2.67 19.58 8.65
CA GLU A 544 2.79 19.99 7.24
C GLU A 544 1.43 20.01 6.51
N LEU A 545 0.55 19.07 6.84
CA LEU A 545 -0.82 19.02 6.33
C LEU A 545 -1.70 20.13 6.94
N ALA A 546 -1.53 20.43 8.23
CA ALA A 546 -2.18 21.54 8.93
C ALA A 546 -1.70 22.91 8.44
N GLY A 547 -0.47 23.01 7.92
CA GLY A 547 0.13 24.25 7.41
C GLY A 547 1.19 24.85 8.31
N GLY A 548 1.48 24.17 9.41
CA GLY A 548 2.48 24.54 10.41
C GLY A 548 2.19 23.80 11.72
N ALA A 549 3.20 23.65 12.56
CA ALA A 549 2.99 23.13 13.90
C ALA A 549 2.34 24.22 14.79
N PRO A 550 1.42 23.88 15.71
CA PRO A 550 0.66 24.88 16.48
C PRO A 550 1.53 25.76 17.39
N TRP A 551 2.74 25.30 17.75
CA TRP A 551 3.71 26.06 18.56
C TRP A 551 4.66 26.96 17.75
N GLU A 552 4.59 26.93 16.41
CA GLU A 552 5.43 27.75 15.52
C GLU A 552 4.67 28.95 14.93
N VAL A 553 3.40 29.12 15.31
CA VAL A 553 2.50 30.14 14.77
C VAL A 553 2.65 31.46 15.54
N GLU A 554 2.74 32.58 14.82
CA GLU A 554 2.71 33.92 15.41
C GLU A 554 1.27 34.31 15.85
N ASP A 555 1.13 35.17 16.88
CA ASP A 555 -0.15 35.54 17.52
C ASP A 555 -1.26 36.04 16.56
N GLU A 556 -0.91 36.53 15.35
CA GLU A 556 -1.89 36.95 14.33
C GLU A 556 -2.43 35.79 13.46
N GLY A 557 -1.88 34.58 13.60
CA GLY A 557 -2.23 33.38 12.81
C GLY A 557 -3.22 32.42 13.48
N VAL A 558 -3.73 32.75 14.67
CA VAL A 558 -4.62 31.88 15.46
C VAL A 558 -5.98 31.67 14.76
N ASP A 559 -6.45 32.66 14.00
CA ASP A 559 -7.68 32.55 13.19
C ASP A 559 -7.52 31.67 11.94
N THR A 560 -6.29 31.35 11.53
CA THR A 560 -6.00 30.58 10.31
C THR A 560 -5.59 29.13 10.55
N ILE A 561 -5.33 28.74 11.80
CA ILE A 561 -4.81 27.41 12.14
C ILE A 561 -5.73 26.63 13.08
N ALA A 562 -6.78 27.26 13.61
CA ALA A 562 -7.92 26.56 14.19
C ALA A 562 -8.69 25.78 13.10
N SER A 563 -8.07 24.71 12.60
CA SER A 563 -8.47 23.84 11.50
C SER A 563 -8.27 24.46 10.09
N PRO A 564 -7.58 23.79 9.16
CA PRO A 564 -7.75 24.04 7.72
C PRO A 564 -9.18 23.74 7.21
N ALA A 565 -10.13 23.42 8.11
CA ALA A 565 -11.55 23.58 7.85
C ALA A 565 -11.92 25.05 7.64
N ARG A 566 -12.82 25.30 6.68
CA ARG A 566 -13.55 26.56 6.56
C ARG A 566 -14.06 27.00 7.94
N TRP A 567 -13.57 28.13 8.44
CA TRP A 567 -14.20 28.95 9.48
C TRP A 567 -14.59 30.30 8.89
#